data_AF-A0A3L8SNR8-F1
#
_entry.id   AF-A0A3L8SNR8-F1
#
_cell.length_a   1.000
_cell.length_b   1.000
_cell.length_c   1.000
_cell.angle_alpha   90.00
_cell.angle_beta   90.00
_cell.angle_gamma   90.00
#
_symmetry.space_group_name_H-M   'P 1'
#
loop_
_entity.id
_entity.type
_entity.pdbx_description
1 polymer ?
#
loop_
_entity_poly.entity_id
_entity_poly.type
_entity_poly.pdbx_seq_one_letter_code
_entity_poly.pdbx_strand_id
1 'polypeptide(L)'
;METAKDEGTASRSALFAQLNQGEAITKGLRHVSDDQKTHKNPSLRAQGPPVRSPTKSHTSSPTSPKNSPQQNHAPVLELEGKKWRVEYQEDKNDLVINNTELKQVAYIFKCNKSTLQIKGKINSITIDNCKKFGLVFDNVVGIVEVINSRDIQIQVMGKVPTISINKTEGCHIYLSEESLDCEIVSAKSSEMNILIPQDGDYKEFPVPEQFKTAWDGSKLVTEPAEIVG
;
A
#
# COMPACT_ATOMS: atom_id res chain seq x y z
N MET A 1 6.43 13.82 47.32
CA MET A 1 5.71 12.84 46.49
C MET A 1 6.40 12.83 45.13
N GLU A 2 7.52 12.11 45.02
CA GLU A 2 8.34 12.05 43.81
C GLU A 2 9.12 10.73 43.85
N THR A 3 8.71 9.73 43.05
CA THR A 3 9.48 8.49 42.77
C THR A 3 8.66 7.59 41.80
N ALA A 4 8.34 8.09 40.60
CA ALA A 4 7.70 7.24 39.58
C ALA A 4 8.10 7.55 38.13
N LYS A 5 9.07 8.44 37.88
CA LYS A 5 9.41 8.91 36.52
C LYS A 5 10.72 8.36 35.94
N ASP A 6 11.47 7.55 36.69
CA ASP A 6 12.86 7.19 36.34
C ASP A 6 13.09 5.72 35.92
N GLU A 7 12.14 4.81 36.17
CA GLU A 7 12.31 3.39 35.76
C GLU A 7 12.04 3.13 34.26
N GLY A 8 11.13 3.90 33.65
CA GLY A 8 10.72 3.69 32.25
C GLY A 8 11.76 4.14 31.21
N THR A 9 12.63 5.07 31.58
CA THR A 9 13.74 5.56 30.76
C THR A 9 14.96 4.64 30.86
N ALA A 10 15.29 4.16 32.06
CA ALA A 10 16.38 3.21 32.28
C ALA A 10 16.15 1.85 31.56
N SER A 11 14.91 1.35 31.60
CA SER A 11 14.53 0.08 30.94
C SER A 11 14.62 0.15 29.40
N ARG A 12 14.22 1.28 28.80
CA ARG A 12 14.34 1.48 27.35
C ARG A 12 15.80 1.63 26.90
N SER A 13 16.61 2.38 27.65
CA SER A 13 18.03 2.55 27.35
C SER A 13 18.82 1.24 27.44
N ALA A 14 18.47 0.37 28.40
CA ALA A 14 19.06 -0.96 28.53
C ALA A 14 18.72 -1.89 27.34
N LEU A 15 17.49 -1.82 26.84
CA LEU A 15 17.05 -2.58 25.66
C LEU A 15 17.77 -2.14 24.38
N PHE A 16 17.95 -0.84 24.15
CA PHE A 16 18.71 -0.34 23.00
C PHE A 16 20.21 -0.64 23.10
N ALA A 17 20.77 -0.64 24.32
CA ALA A 17 22.16 -1.04 24.54
C ALA A 17 22.41 -2.53 24.28
N GLN A 18 21.42 -3.41 24.47
CA GLN A 18 21.51 -4.82 24.09
C GLN A 18 21.42 -5.05 22.58
N LEU A 19 20.57 -4.27 21.87
CA LEU A 19 20.42 -4.37 20.43
C LEU A 19 21.68 -3.94 19.65
N ASN A 20 22.45 -3.00 20.19
CA ASN A 20 23.69 -2.51 19.56
C ASN A 20 24.91 -3.43 19.75
N GLN A 21 24.77 -4.60 20.37
CA GLN A 21 25.89 -5.53 20.62
C GLN A 21 26.26 -6.42 19.42
N GLY A 22 25.51 -6.34 18.31
CA GLY A 22 25.83 -7.06 17.07
C GLY A 22 26.02 -8.57 17.29
N GLU A 23 27.06 -9.16 16.69
CA GLU A 23 27.38 -10.60 16.78
C GLU A 23 27.63 -11.11 18.21
N ALA A 24 27.95 -10.21 19.16
CA ALA A 24 28.21 -10.57 20.55
C ALA A 24 26.93 -10.98 21.32
N ILE A 25 25.74 -10.68 20.81
CA ILE A 25 24.45 -11.07 21.43
C ILE A 25 24.27 -12.59 21.49
N THR A 26 24.98 -13.33 20.64
CA THR A 26 24.94 -14.79 20.59
C THR A 26 25.54 -15.47 21.82
N LYS A 27 26.34 -14.75 22.63
CA LYS A 27 26.93 -15.26 23.87
C LYS A 27 25.90 -15.48 25.00
N GLY A 28 24.74 -14.82 24.93
CA GLY A 28 23.66 -14.95 25.91
C GLY A 28 22.65 -16.06 25.60
N LEU A 29 22.72 -16.65 24.40
CA LEU A 29 21.82 -17.73 23.99
C LEU A 29 22.27 -19.04 24.63
N ARG A 30 21.31 -19.78 25.20
CA ARG A 30 21.56 -21.11 25.77
C ARG A 30 22.20 -22.00 24.69
N HIS A 31 23.40 -22.49 24.97
CA HIS A 31 24.07 -23.42 24.08
C HIS A 31 23.27 -24.73 23.99
N VAL A 32 22.81 -25.07 22.78
CA VAL A 32 22.09 -26.30 22.52
C VAL A 32 23.12 -27.39 22.23
N SER A 33 23.21 -28.39 23.11
CA SER A 33 24.13 -29.52 22.93
C SER A 33 23.75 -30.35 21.71
N ASP A 34 24.70 -31.08 21.14
CA ASP A 34 24.48 -31.90 19.93
C ASP A 34 23.38 -32.96 20.14
N ASP A 35 23.14 -33.40 21.39
CA ASP A 35 22.05 -34.31 21.75
C ASP A 35 20.65 -33.71 21.57
N GLN A 36 20.53 -32.38 21.58
CA GLN A 36 19.27 -31.65 21.39
C GLN A 36 19.05 -31.23 19.93
N LYS A 37 20.05 -31.42 19.07
CA LYS A 37 19.95 -31.12 17.64
C LYS A 37 19.39 -32.35 16.92
N THR A 38 18.19 -32.22 16.38
CA THR A 38 17.46 -33.30 15.68
C THR A 38 18.22 -33.92 14.49
N HIS A 39 19.22 -33.23 13.92
CA HIS A 39 20.06 -33.76 12.84
C HIS A 39 21.31 -34.52 13.35
N LYS A 40 21.67 -34.39 14.63
CA LYS A 40 22.84 -35.01 15.26
C LYS A 40 22.49 -36.14 16.23
N ASN A 41 21.25 -36.15 16.75
CA ASN A 41 20.75 -37.21 17.61
C ASN A 41 19.62 -38.00 16.92
N PRO A 42 19.92 -39.19 16.35
CA PRO A 42 18.94 -40.05 15.68
C PRO A 42 17.75 -40.47 16.55
N SER A 43 17.91 -40.48 17.89
CA SER A 43 16.86 -40.88 18.82
C SER A 43 15.71 -39.87 18.92
N LEU A 44 15.96 -38.59 18.65
CA LEU A 44 14.94 -37.54 18.58
C LEU A 44 14.06 -37.62 17.31
N ARG A 45 14.49 -38.39 16.30
CA ARG A 45 13.75 -38.56 15.04
C ARG A 45 12.60 -39.56 15.15
N ALA A 46 12.56 -40.36 16.21
CA ALA A 46 11.64 -41.48 16.37
C ALA A 46 10.26 -41.10 16.98
N GLN A 47 10.04 -39.85 17.39
CA GLN A 47 8.77 -39.38 17.99
C GLN A 47 7.93 -38.48 17.08
N GLY A 48 7.95 -38.70 15.77
CA GLY A 48 7.06 -38.03 14.80
C GLY A 48 6.34 -39.05 13.91
N PRO A 49 5.14 -38.73 13.36
CA PRO A 49 4.39 -39.66 12.51
C PRO A 49 5.22 -40.08 11.28
N PRO A 50 4.99 -41.28 10.72
CA PRO A 50 5.87 -41.86 9.71
C PRO A 50 5.94 -40.99 8.44
N VAL A 51 7.12 -40.42 8.19
CA VAL A 51 7.44 -39.68 6.97
C VAL A 51 7.68 -40.71 5.86
N ARG A 52 6.77 -40.78 4.89
CA ARG A 52 6.97 -41.52 3.65
C ARG A 52 8.11 -40.87 2.84
N SER A 53 9.14 -41.65 2.53
CA SER A 53 10.20 -41.28 1.60
C SER A 53 9.64 -41.15 0.17
N PRO A 54 9.93 -40.08 -0.58
CA PRO A 54 9.43 -39.93 -1.94
C PRO A 54 10.30 -40.73 -2.91
N THR A 55 9.73 -41.78 -3.48
CA THR A 55 10.24 -42.43 -4.68
C THR A 55 10.08 -41.45 -5.85
N LYS A 56 11.15 -41.26 -6.63
CA LYS A 56 11.18 -40.41 -7.82
C LYS A 56 10.15 -40.90 -8.84
N SER A 57 9.10 -40.11 -9.08
CA SER A 57 8.32 -40.15 -10.31
C SER A 57 8.03 -38.72 -10.75
N HIS A 58 8.58 -38.35 -11.90
CA HIS A 58 8.40 -37.05 -12.53
C HIS A 58 6.95 -36.91 -13.01
N THR A 59 6.17 -36.07 -12.33
CA THR A 59 4.97 -35.44 -12.88
C THR A 59 4.99 -33.98 -12.47
N SER A 60 5.06 -33.08 -13.45
CA SER A 60 5.07 -31.63 -13.27
C SER A 60 3.70 -31.15 -12.80
N SER A 61 3.58 -30.80 -11.52
CA SER A 61 2.45 -30.03 -10.98
C SER A 61 2.92 -28.60 -10.66
N PRO A 62 2.19 -27.55 -11.06
CA PRO A 62 2.60 -26.18 -10.81
C PRO A 62 2.36 -25.84 -9.34
N THR A 63 3.45 -25.69 -8.58
CA THR A 63 3.41 -25.11 -7.24
C THR A 63 3.27 -23.59 -7.34
N SER A 64 2.03 -23.11 -7.22
CA SER A 64 1.78 -21.71 -6.91
C SER A 64 2.38 -21.37 -5.53
N PRO A 65 3.03 -20.21 -5.37
CA PRO A 65 3.60 -19.80 -4.09
C PRO A 65 2.47 -19.60 -3.06
N LYS A 66 2.61 -20.25 -1.91
CA LYS A 66 1.71 -20.06 -0.76
C LYS A 66 1.82 -18.61 -0.28
N ASN A 67 0.81 -17.81 -0.56
CA ASN A 67 0.59 -16.56 0.16
C ASN A 67 0.47 -16.87 1.65
N SER A 68 1.25 -16.15 2.46
CA SER A 68 1.06 -16.10 3.91
C SER A 68 -0.40 -15.78 4.23
N PRO A 69 -1.01 -16.41 5.26
CA PRO A 69 -2.41 -16.17 5.60
C PRO A 69 -2.63 -14.69 5.92
N GLN A 70 -3.42 -14.00 5.09
CA GLN A 70 -3.93 -12.67 5.39
C GLN A 70 -4.72 -12.76 6.71
N GLN A 71 -4.37 -11.91 7.69
CA GLN A 71 -5.26 -11.66 8.82
C GLN A 71 -6.62 -11.23 8.25
N ASN A 72 -7.62 -12.07 8.45
CA ASN A 72 -8.93 -11.88 7.86
C ASN A 72 -9.69 -10.84 8.70
N HIS A 73 -9.56 -9.57 8.33
CA HIS A 73 -10.39 -8.50 8.88
C HIS A 73 -11.77 -8.56 8.21
N ALA A 74 -12.82 -8.22 8.96
CA ALA A 74 -14.15 -8.10 8.38
C ALA A 74 -14.19 -6.87 7.45
N PRO A 75 -14.81 -6.99 6.25
CA PRO A 75 -15.03 -5.84 5.38
C PRO A 75 -15.86 -4.77 6.07
N VAL A 76 -15.46 -3.51 5.94
CA VAL A 76 -16.15 -2.35 6.51
C VAL A 76 -16.61 -1.43 5.38
N LEU A 77 -17.87 -1.02 5.42
CA LEU A 77 -18.42 0.06 4.61
C LEU A 77 -19.47 0.78 5.45
N GLU A 78 -19.05 1.84 6.15
CA GLU A 78 -19.93 2.60 7.04
C GLU A 78 -19.48 4.06 7.17
N LEU A 79 -20.42 4.92 7.59
CA LEU A 79 -20.15 6.32 7.90
C LEU A 79 -19.89 6.46 9.40
N GLU A 80 -18.66 6.76 9.77
CA GLU A 80 -18.27 7.06 11.14
C GLU A 80 -18.17 8.58 11.31
N GLY A 81 -19.24 9.18 11.84
CA GLY A 81 -19.37 10.63 11.97
C GLY A 81 -19.42 11.33 10.61
N LYS A 82 -18.28 11.85 10.14
CA LYS A 82 -18.13 12.47 8.81
C LYS A 82 -17.22 11.68 7.87
N LYS A 83 -16.65 10.56 8.33
CA LYS A 83 -15.67 9.77 7.61
C LYS A 83 -16.32 8.48 7.11
N TRP A 84 -16.40 8.31 5.81
CA TRP A 84 -16.71 7.01 5.20
C TRP A 84 -15.48 6.11 5.34
N ARG A 85 -15.66 4.97 6.01
CA ARG A 85 -14.66 3.92 6.13
C ARG A 85 -15.00 2.81 5.16
N VAL A 86 -14.13 2.60 4.19
CA VAL A 86 -14.22 1.50 3.24
C VAL A 86 -12.97 0.65 3.40
N GLU A 87 -13.06 -0.41 4.19
CA GLU A 87 -11.86 -1.14 4.62
C GLU A 87 -11.98 -2.63 4.32
N TYR A 88 -10.83 -3.26 4.01
CA TYR A 88 -10.70 -4.72 3.88
C TYR A 88 -11.67 -5.37 2.88
N GLN A 89 -12.04 -4.64 1.83
CA GLN A 89 -12.86 -5.18 0.74
C GLN A 89 -12.00 -6.10 -0.13
N GLU A 90 -12.54 -7.25 -0.53
CA GLU A 90 -11.84 -8.22 -1.39
C GLU A 90 -12.82 -8.73 -2.45
N ASP A 91 -12.43 -8.64 -3.73
CA ASP A 91 -13.23 -9.11 -4.86
C ASP A 91 -14.67 -8.51 -4.91
N LYS A 92 -14.82 -7.23 -4.54
CA LYS A 92 -16.11 -6.50 -4.53
C LYS A 92 -16.15 -5.36 -5.55
N ASN A 93 -16.91 -5.54 -6.63
CA ASN A 93 -16.94 -4.59 -7.75
C ASN A 93 -18.22 -3.73 -7.83
N ASP A 94 -19.09 -3.82 -6.83
CA ASP A 94 -20.41 -3.20 -6.77
C ASP A 94 -20.59 -2.26 -5.55
N LEU A 95 -19.49 -1.80 -4.94
CA LEU A 95 -19.55 -0.91 -3.79
C LEU A 95 -20.00 0.48 -4.21
N VAL A 96 -21.02 1.04 -3.54
CA VAL A 96 -21.54 2.37 -3.86
C VAL A 96 -21.85 3.18 -2.59
N ILE A 97 -21.44 4.45 -2.59
CA ILE A 97 -21.83 5.45 -1.59
C ILE A 97 -22.71 6.50 -2.30
N ASN A 98 -24.02 6.52 -2.02
CA ASN A 98 -24.97 7.42 -2.70
C ASN A 98 -25.32 8.70 -1.90
N ASN A 99 -25.45 8.61 -0.58
CA ASN A 99 -25.95 9.70 0.27
C ASN A 99 -24.80 10.52 0.86
N THR A 100 -24.04 11.20 0.01
CA THR A 100 -22.87 11.98 0.44
C THR A 100 -23.23 13.42 0.84
N GLU A 101 -22.40 14.01 1.71
CA GLU A 101 -22.47 15.43 2.05
C GLU A 101 -21.11 16.10 1.83
N LEU A 102 -21.12 17.39 1.49
CA LEU A 102 -19.93 18.18 1.16
C LEU A 102 -18.82 18.11 2.23
N LYS A 103 -19.21 18.01 3.50
CA LYS A 103 -18.29 18.00 4.67
C LYS A 103 -17.67 16.63 4.94
N GLN A 104 -18.14 15.59 4.27
CA GLN A 104 -17.68 14.22 4.49
C GLN A 104 -16.35 13.97 3.79
N VAL A 105 -15.61 12.97 4.28
CA VAL A 105 -14.37 12.48 3.70
C VAL A 105 -14.47 10.96 3.53
N ALA A 106 -13.78 10.39 2.55
CA ALA A 106 -13.70 8.95 2.37
C ALA A 106 -12.28 8.43 2.61
N TYR A 107 -12.16 7.35 3.36
CA TYR A 107 -10.90 6.66 3.60
C TYR A 107 -11.06 5.19 3.22
N ILE A 108 -10.38 4.82 2.15
CA ILE A 108 -10.38 3.49 1.56
C ILE A 108 -9.08 2.82 2.00
N PHE A 109 -9.16 1.70 2.72
CA PHE A 109 -7.99 1.05 3.30
C PHE A 109 -7.96 -0.45 3.05
N LYS A 110 -6.83 -0.97 2.55
CA LYS A 110 -6.64 -2.43 2.35
C LYS A 110 -7.74 -3.09 1.50
N CYS A 111 -8.28 -2.38 0.52
CA CYS A 111 -9.21 -2.93 -0.45
C CYS A 111 -8.43 -3.55 -1.61
N ASN A 112 -8.74 -4.79 -1.97
CA ASN A 112 -8.10 -5.48 -3.09
C ASN A 112 -9.13 -5.95 -4.13
N LYS A 113 -8.77 -5.84 -5.42
CA LYS A 113 -9.58 -6.33 -6.56
C LYS A 113 -11.05 -5.89 -6.47
N SER A 114 -11.25 -4.64 -6.10
CA SER A 114 -12.55 -4.10 -5.75
C SER A 114 -12.75 -2.76 -6.43
N THR A 115 -14.00 -2.37 -6.62
CA THR A 115 -14.39 -1.10 -7.24
C THR A 115 -15.39 -0.39 -6.35
N LEU A 116 -15.16 0.89 -6.11
CA LEU A 116 -16.03 1.78 -5.35
C LEU A 116 -16.51 2.94 -6.21
N GLN A 117 -17.81 3.18 -6.19
CA GLN A 117 -18.42 4.39 -6.75
C GLN A 117 -18.87 5.34 -5.62
N ILE A 118 -18.41 6.58 -5.64
CA ILE A 118 -18.85 7.64 -4.72
C ILE A 118 -19.65 8.68 -5.49
N LYS A 119 -20.96 8.73 -5.27
CA LYS A 119 -21.84 9.70 -5.93
C LYS A 119 -21.98 10.96 -5.09
N GLY A 120 -22.11 12.10 -5.76
CA GLY A 120 -22.21 13.43 -5.16
C GLY A 120 -20.85 14.07 -4.88
N LYS A 121 -20.84 15.07 -4.01
CA LYS A 121 -19.67 15.92 -3.76
C LYS A 121 -19.22 15.80 -2.31
N ILE A 122 -17.95 15.40 -2.12
CA ILE A 122 -17.33 15.27 -0.78
C ILE A 122 -16.06 16.11 -0.67
N ASN A 123 -15.54 16.25 0.54
CA ASN A 123 -14.40 17.12 0.82
C ASN A 123 -13.09 16.52 0.26
N SER A 124 -12.79 15.27 0.60
CA SER A 124 -11.58 14.58 0.16
C SER A 124 -11.74 13.06 0.17
N ILE A 125 -10.85 12.39 -0.57
CA ILE A 125 -10.77 10.93 -0.65
C ILE A 125 -9.33 10.50 -0.43
N THR A 126 -9.11 9.46 0.36
CA THR A 126 -7.79 8.84 0.52
C THR A 126 -7.90 7.34 0.26
N ILE A 127 -7.06 6.82 -0.64
CA ILE A 127 -6.85 5.40 -0.93
C ILE A 127 -5.50 5.01 -0.33
N ASP A 128 -5.50 4.12 0.66
CA ASP A 128 -4.30 3.70 1.37
C ASP A 128 -4.15 2.18 1.36
N ASN A 129 -2.97 1.71 0.97
CA ASN A 129 -2.58 0.31 0.99
C ASN A 129 -3.56 -0.62 0.26
N CYS A 130 -4.09 -0.17 -0.88
CA CYS A 130 -5.02 -0.90 -1.73
C CYS A 130 -4.30 -1.53 -2.93
N LYS A 131 -4.86 -2.59 -3.52
CA LYS A 131 -4.28 -3.29 -4.69
C LYS A 131 -5.33 -3.63 -5.74
N LYS A 132 -5.11 -3.30 -7.01
CA LYS A 132 -6.09 -3.57 -8.09
C LYS A 132 -7.45 -2.97 -7.74
N PHE A 133 -7.45 -1.70 -7.35
CA PHE A 133 -8.64 -1.03 -6.85
C PHE A 133 -9.09 0.08 -7.78
N GLY A 134 -10.38 0.06 -8.12
CA GLY A 134 -11.04 1.08 -8.92
C GLY A 134 -11.82 2.07 -8.05
N LEU A 135 -11.65 3.36 -8.29
CA LEU A 135 -12.47 4.42 -7.72
C LEU A 135 -13.14 5.21 -8.84
N VAL A 136 -14.46 5.33 -8.79
CA VAL A 136 -15.22 6.27 -9.62
C VAL A 136 -15.88 7.28 -8.69
N PHE A 137 -15.73 8.57 -8.94
CA PHE A 137 -16.37 9.59 -8.12
C PHE A 137 -16.85 10.79 -8.93
N ASP A 138 -17.88 11.48 -8.43
CA ASP A 138 -18.42 12.65 -9.12
C ASP A 138 -17.54 13.88 -8.86
N ASN A 139 -17.51 14.40 -7.62
CA ASN A 139 -16.83 15.65 -7.31
C ASN A 139 -16.09 15.60 -5.97
N VAL A 140 -14.91 16.22 -5.93
CA VAL A 140 -14.12 16.42 -4.71
C VAL A 140 -13.80 17.91 -4.55
N VAL A 141 -13.95 18.43 -3.32
CA VAL A 141 -13.66 19.84 -3.02
C VAL A 141 -12.17 20.10 -2.91
N GLY A 142 -11.44 19.20 -2.26
CA GLY A 142 -10.02 19.35 -1.97
C GLY A 142 -9.17 18.41 -2.81
N ILE A 143 -8.83 17.27 -2.24
CA ILE A 143 -7.80 16.37 -2.77
C ILE A 143 -8.26 14.91 -2.80
N VAL A 144 -7.76 14.18 -3.79
CA VAL A 144 -7.73 12.72 -3.77
C VAL A 144 -6.29 12.27 -3.54
N GLU A 145 -6.05 11.45 -2.53
CA GLU A 145 -4.73 10.94 -2.18
C GLU A 145 -4.65 9.43 -2.40
N VAL A 146 -3.59 8.97 -3.04
CA VAL A 146 -3.27 7.55 -3.24
C VAL A 146 -1.94 7.27 -2.57
N ILE A 147 -1.95 6.39 -1.56
CA ILE A 147 -0.80 6.16 -0.70
C ILE A 147 -0.54 4.65 -0.58
N ASN A 148 0.73 4.23 -0.65
CA ASN A 148 1.16 2.84 -0.41
C ASN A 148 0.43 1.78 -1.26
N SER A 149 -0.06 2.14 -2.44
CA SER A 149 -1.00 1.30 -3.20
C SER A 149 -0.38 0.72 -4.46
N ARG A 150 -1.08 -0.20 -5.13
CA ARG A 150 -0.64 -0.76 -6.42
C ARG A 150 -1.82 -1.00 -7.37
N ASP A 151 -1.62 -0.82 -8.66
CA ASP A 151 -2.63 -1.06 -9.70
C ASP A 151 -3.94 -0.30 -9.39
N ILE A 152 -3.85 1.01 -9.24
CA ILE A 152 -5.00 1.86 -8.89
C ILE A 152 -5.57 2.50 -10.15
N GLN A 153 -6.90 2.50 -10.27
CA GLN A 153 -7.63 3.19 -11.32
C GLN A 153 -8.58 4.20 -10.69
N ILE A 154 -8.50 5.45 -11.14
CA ILE A 154 -9.35 6.54 -10.64
C ILE A 154 -10.05 7.17 -11.83
N GLN A 155 -11.37 7.29 -11.78
CA GLN A 155 -12.16 8.01 -12.76
C GLN A 155 -12.95 9.13 -12.09
N VAL A 156 -12.75 10.34 -12.59
CA VAL A 156 -13.47 11.54 -12.18
C VAL A 156 -14.61 11.76 -13.17
N MET A 157 -15.84 11.91 -12.69
CA MET A 157 -16.98 12.25 -13.55
C MET A 157 -17.23 13.76 -13.64
N GLY A 158 -16.90 14.50 -12.58
CA GLY A 158 -17.02 15.96 -12.48
C GLY A 158 -15.65 16.59 -12.15
N LYS A 159 -15.57 17.43 -11.12
CA LYS A 159 -14.36 18.20 -10.82
C LYS A 159 -13.55 17.67 -9.62
N VAL A 160 -12.23 17.74 -9.74
CA VAL A 160 -11.25 17.55 -8.65
C VAL A 160 -10.07 18.53 -8.83
N PRO A 161 -9.70 19.31 -7.80
CA PRO A 161 -8.56 20.24 -7.91
C PRO A 161 -7.19 19.55 -7.94
N THR A 162 -6.97 18.55 -7.07
CA THR A 162 -5.65 17.95 -6.91
C THR A 162 -5.76 16.44 -6.70
N ILE A 163 -4.88 15.69 -7.36
CA ILE A 163 -4.67 14.27 -7.09
C ILE A 163 -3.20 14.06 -6.69
N SER A 164 -2.98 13.47 -5.51
CA SER A 164 -1.65 13.17 -4.97
C SER A 164 -1.38 11.68 -4.98
N ILE A 165 -0.24 11.27 -5.52
CA ILE A 165 0.16 9.87 -5.68
C ILE A 165 1.49 9.65 -4.97
N ASN A 166 1.46 8.98 -3.82
CA ASN A 166 2.62 8.75 -2.97
C ASN A 166 2.89 7.26 -2.75
N LYS A 167 4.12 6.82 -2.98
CA LYS A 167 4.55 5.43 -2.73
C LYS A 167 3.60 4.42 -3.38
N THR A 168 3.23 4.67 -4.63
CA THR A 168 2.25 3.87 -5.38
C THR A 168 2.84 3.44 -6.72
N GLU A 169 2.60 2.19 -7.10
CA GLU A 169 3.10 1.58 -8.34
C GLU A 169 1.90 1.22 -9.22
N GLY A 170 1.81 1.78 -10.42
CA GLY A 170 0.65 1.58 -11.30
C GLY A 170 -0.53 2.43 -10.83
N CYS A 171 -0.73 3.59 -11.46
CA CYS A 171 -1.85 4.47 -11.16
C CYS A 171 -2.36 5.15 -12.43
N HIS A 172 -3.56 4.77 -12.87
CA HIS A 172 -4.23 5.37 -14.03
C HIS A 172 -5.33 6.32 -13.56
N ILE A 173 -5.26 7.57 -14.02
CA ILE A 173 -6.22 8.62 -13.66
C ILE A 173 -6.95 9.07 -14.92
N TYR A 174 -8.25 8.79 -14.98
CA TYR A 174 -9.16 9.21 -16.02
C TYR A 174 -9.81 10.52 -15.59
N LEU A 175 -9.41 11.63 -16.22
CA LEU A 175 -9.99 12.94 -15.97
C LEU A 175 -11.30 13.11 -16.75
N SER A 176 -12.19 13.95 -16.22
CA SER A 176 -13.32 14.49 -16.98
C SER A 176 -12.92 15.77 -17.71
N GLU A 177 -13.76 16.20 -18.66
CA GLU A 177 -13.67 17.53 -19.30
C GLU A 177 -13.69 18.69 -18.29
N GLU A 178 -14.32 18.49 -17.11
CA GLU A 178 -14.42 19.50 -16.05
C GLU A 178 -13.21 19.52 -15.09
N SER A 179 -12.29 18.57 -15.24
CA SER A 179 -11.13 18.37 -14.36
C SER A 179 -9.79 18.44 -15.09
N LEU A 180 -9.77 18.98 -16.31
CA LEU A 180 -8.53 19.18 -17.08
C LEU A 180 -7.53 20.14 -16.39
N ASP A 181 -8.01 20.97 -15.46
CA ASP A 181 -7.19 21.84 -14.62
C ASP A 181 -6.67 21.15 -13.34
N CYS A 182 -6.87 19.83 -13.20
CA CYS A 182 -6.42 19.07 -12.05
C CYS A 182 -4.88 19.04 -11.95
N GLU A 183 -4.36 19.39 -10.78
CA GLU A 183 -2.94 19.27 -10.46
C GLU A 183 -2.59 17.85 -10.00
N ILE A 184 -1.57 17.26 -10.63
CA ILE A 184 -1.04 15.96 -10.24
C ILE A 184 0.24 16.15 -9.43
N VAL A 185 0.23 15.68 -8.18
CA VAL A 185 1.39 15.70 -7.30
C VAL A 185 1.86 14.27 -7.11
N SER A 186 3.15 13.99 -7.35
CA SER A 186 3.70 12.64 -7.22
C SER A 186 4.94 12.59 -6.33
N ALA A 187 5.10 11.48 -5.61
CA ALA A 187 6.28 11.22 -4.79
C ALA A 187 6.52 9.71 -4.63
N LYS A 188 7.75 9.24 -4.94
CA LYS A 188 8.14 7.83 -4.77
C LYS A 188 7.17 6.83 -5.44
N SER A 189 6.61 7.23 -6.57
CA SER A 189 5.60 6.47 -7.30
C SER A 189 6.10 6.18 -8.71
N SER A 190 5.59 5.12 -9.33
CA SER A 190 5.96 4.70 -10.69
C SER A 190 4.76 4.22 -11.49
N GLU A 191 4.91 4.12 -12.81
CA GLU A 191 3.86 3.65 -13.74
C GLU A 191 2.56 4.48 -13.59
N MET A 192 2.72 5.80 -13.59
CA MET A 192 1.61 6.75 -13.44
C MET A 192 1.21 7.30 -14.80
N ASN A 193 -0.09 7.21 -15.11
CA ASN A 193 -0.64 7.61 -16.40
C ASN A 193 -1.88 8.48 -16.20
N ILE A 194 -1.91 9.63 -16.89
CA ILE A 194 -3.07 10.52 -16.94
C ILE A 194 -3.77 10.32 -18.26
N LEU A 195 -5.05 10.01 -18.21
CA LEU A 195 -5.92 9.76 -19.35
C LEU A 195 -6.80 10.98 -19.53
N ILE A 196 -6.57 11.70 -20.62
CA ILE A 196 -7.27 12.93 -21.00
C ILE A 196 -8.38 12.58 -21.99
N PRO A 197 -9.63 12.98 -21.73
CA PRO A 197 -10.73 12.73 -22.65
C PRO A 197 -10.49 13.48 -23.97
N GLN A 198 -10.67 12.77 -25.10
CA GLN A 198 -10.56 13.32 -26.45
C GLN A 198 -11.47 12.54 -27.40
N ASP A 199 -12.40 13.23 -28.07
CA ASP A 199 -13.26 12.67 -29.13
C ASP A 199 -14.04 11.38 -28.74
N GLY A 200 -14.43 11.26 -27.47
CA GLY A 200 -15.16 10.09 -26.95
C GLY A 200 -14.30 8.91 -26.56
N ASP A 201 -12.97 9.05 -26.62
CA ASP A 201 -11.98 8.13 -26.08
C ASP A 201 -11.04 8.86 -25.10
N TYR A 202 -9.97 8.20 -24.66
CA TYR A 202 -8.93 8.78 -23.82
C TYR A 202 -7.57 8.71 -24.49
N LYS A 203 -6.84 9.82 -24.43
CA LYS A 203 -5.42 9.86 -24.75
C LYS A 203 -4.60 9.73 -23.47
N GLU A 204 -3.67 8.78 -23.48
CA GLU A 204 -2.83 8.46 -22.33
C GLU A 204 -1.52 9.27 -22.35
N PHE A 205 -1.13 9.78 -21.17
CA PHE A 205 0.09 10.55 -20.97
C PHE A 205 0.83 10.06 -19.71
N PRO A 206 2.07 9.55 -19.83
CA PRO A 206 2.85 9.13 -18.68
C PRO A 206 3.33 10.33 -17.86
N VAL A 207 3.30 10.21 -16.53
CA VAL A 207 3.85 11.22 -15.61
C VAL A 207 5.35 10.96 -15.41
N PRO A 208 6.23 11.98 -15.52
CA PRO A 208 7.65 11.82 -15.21
C PRO A 208 7.90 11.33 -13.80
N GLU A 209 8.68 10.26 -13.69
CA GLU A 209 9.07 9.64 -12.43
C GLU A 209 10.59 9.72 -12.17
N GLN A 210 11.38 10.11 -13.16
CA GLN A 210 12.82 10.35 -13.04
C GLN A 210 13.14 11.83 -13.25
N PHE A 211 14.06 12.36 -12.44
CA PHE A 211 14.46 13.75 -12.46
C PHE A 211 15.97 13.87 -12.48
N LYS A 212 16.47 14.80 -13.31
CA LYS A 212 17.89 15.16 -13.36
C LYS A 212 18.09 16.43 -12.56
N THR A 213 19.00 16.38 -11.60
CA THR A 213 19.43 17.55 -10.82
C THR A 213 20.87 17.87 -11.14
N ALA A 214 21.14 19.11 -11.53
CA ALA A 214 22.48 19.62 -11.83
C ALA A 214 22.75 20.94 -11.09
N TRP A 215 24.03 21.21 -10.81
CA TRP A 215 24.49 22.49 -10.28
C TRP A 215 24.73 23.47 -11.43
N ASP A 216 24.08 24.64 -11.43
CA ASP A 216 24.19 25.64 -12.50
C ASP A 216 25.29 26.70 -12.28
N GLY A 217 26.07 26.55 -11.21
CA GLY A 217 27.02 27.56 -10.74
C GLY A 217 26.52 28.35 -9.52
N SER A 218 25.23 28.30 -9.21
CA SER A 218 24.60 29.05 -8.11
C SER A 218 23.61 28.25 -7.25
N LYS A 219 22.88 27.32 -7.86
CA LYS A 219 21.86 26.50 -7.20
C LYS A 219 21.72 25.15 -7.88
N LEU A 220 20.99 24.27 -7.20
CA LEU A 220 20.52 23.03 -7.82
C LEU A 220 19.30 23.35 -8.69
N VAL A 221 19.34 22.90 -9.93
CA VAL A 221 18.23 22.98 -10.89
C VAL A 221 17.80 21.55 -11.21
N THR A 222 16.50 21.29 -11.10
CA THR A 222 15.92 19.97 -11.33
C THR A 222 14.93 20.05 -12.49
N GLU A 223 15.07 19.13 -13.44
CA GLU A 223 14.18 18.97 -14.59
C GLU A 223 13.70 17.52 -14.67
N PRO A 224 12.46 17.26 -15.15
CA PRO A 224 12.05 15.92 -15.51
C PRO A 224 13.00 15.34 -16.57
N ALA A 225 13.43 14.09 -16.40
CA ALA A 225 14.14 13.39 -17.46
C ALA A 225 13.16 13.10 -18.61
N GLU A 226 13.62 13.18 -19.86
CA GLU A 226 12.78 12.84 -21.02
C GLU A 226 12.26 11.41 -20.88
N ILE A 227 10.94 11.27 -20.80
CA ILE A 227 10.29 9.98 -20.94
C ILE A 227 10.17 9.74 -22.45
N VAL A 228 11.00 8.85 -22.98
CA VAL A 228 10.77 8.29 -24.33
C VAL A 228 9.76 7.16 -24.14
N GLY A 229 8.47 7.50 -24.22
CA GLY A 229 7.35 6.56 -24.05
C GLY A 229 6.20 6.93 -24.97
#